data_AF-A0A6V7X857-F1
#
_entry.id   AF-A0A6V7X857-F1
#
_cell.length_a   1.000
_cell.length_b   1.000
_cell.length_c   1.000
_cell.angle_alpha   90.00
_cell.angle_beta   90.00
_cell.angle_gamma   90.00
#
_symmetry.space_group_name_H-M   'P 1'
#
loop_
_entity.id
_entity.type
_entity.pdbx_description
1 polymer ?
#
loop_
_entity_poly.entity_id
_entity_poly.type
_entity_poly.pdbx_seq_one_letter_code
_entity_poly.pdbx_strand_id
1 'polypeptide(L)'
;MVLLIDECAKILKCSVTSLRYQLIHPSNRDKILKQLKGKKLKTTYLDNNGMSKTLFFDDLSRQGANSILAYGRLSSPFNINVAAHFYARHRIRLNHPYHLCVIQRQTHEDRYYPLELLELSEEDHLQGWMANIFIDKTTKTSSSESEKDFGITTPVAPSDYDDNLCYGGRKFSQSESDFDCMHGW
;
A
#
# COMPACT_ATOMS: atom_id res chain seq x y z
N MET A 1 -1.84 -14.77 3.78
CA MET A 1 -2.66 -13.58 3.49
C MET A 1 -3.77 -13.51 4.52
N VAL A 2 -3.81 -12.47 5.35
CA VAL A 2 -4.76 -12.37 6.46
C VAL A 2 -5.58 -11.09 6.28
N LEU A 3 -6.89 -11.23 6.05
CA LEU A 3 -7.78 -10.10 5.91
C LEU A 3 -7.97 -9.40 7.26
N LEU A 4 -7.98 -8.07 7.24
CA LEU A 4 -8.12 -7.26 8.44
C LEU A 4 -9.47 -7.50 9.13
N ILE A 5 -10.54 -7.73 8.34
CA ILE A 5 -11.86 -8.01 8.87
C ILE A 5 -11.90 -9.30 9.70
N ASP A 6 -11.18 -10.33 9.27
CA ASP A 6 -11.11 -11.62 9.96
C ASP A 6 -10.30 -11.52 11.26
N GLU A 7 -9.19 -10.77 11.24
CA GLU A 7 -8.42 -10.53 12.46
C GLU A 7 -9.19 -9.69 13.47
N CYS A 8 -9.96 -8.69 13.02
CA CYS A 8 -10.85 -7.96 13.92
C CYS A 8 -11.90 -8.89 14.58
N ALA A 9 -12.49 -9.80 13.79
CA ALA A 9 -13.44 -10.78 14.30
C ALA A 9 -12.80 -11.75 15.30
N LYS A 10 -11.58 -12.21 15.03
CA LYS A 10 -10.77 -13.07 15.91
C LYS A 10 -10.43 -12.40 17.24
N ILE A 11 -9.99 -11.14 17.22
CA ILE A 11 -9.66 -10.38 18.44
C ILE A 11 -10.89 -10.22 19.35
N LEU A 12 -12.05 -9.96 18.76
CA LEU A 12 -13.30 -9.79 19.50
C LEU A 12 -14.04 -11.10 19.76
N LYS A 13 -13.50 -12.24 19.30
CA LYS A 13 -14.10 -13.58 19.41
C LYS A 13 -15.54 -13.61 18.90
N CYS A 14 -15.78 -13.00 17.74
CA CYS A 14 -17.08 -12.93 17.10
C CYS A 14 -17.03 -13.37 15.63
N SER A 15 -18.17 -13.53 14.99
CA SER A 15 -18.24 -13.75 13.54
C SER A 15 -18.09 -12.43 12.77
N VAL A 16 -17.63 -12.51 11.52
CA VAL A 16 -17.54 -11.33 10.62
C VAL A 16 -18.90 -10.65 10.46
N THR A 17 -20.00 -11.42 10.39
CA THR A 17 -21.36 -10.87 10.27
C THR A 17 -21.77 -10.02 11.48
N SER A 18 -21.39 -10.44 12.69
CA SER A 18 -21.69 -9.72 13.93
C SER A 18 -20.71 -8.58 14.26
N LEU A 19 -19.56 -8.53 13.58
CA LEU A 19 -18.45 -7.63 13.90
C LEU A 19 -18.86 -6.16 13.91
N ARG A 20 -19.77 -5.73 13.02
CA ARG A 20 -20.32 -4.37 13.02
C ARG A 20 -20.87 -3.97 14.38
N TYR A 21 -21.73 -4.81 14.97
CA TYR A 21 -22.37 -4.50 16.25
C TYR A 21 -21.36 -4.47 17.39
N GLN A 22 -20.35 -5.34 17.32
CA GLN A 22 -19.27 -5.37 18.31
C GLN A 22 -18.38 -4.13 18.25
N LEU A 23 -18.04 -3.65 17.06
CA LEU A 23 -17.17 -2.49 16.86
C LEU A 23 -17.83 -1.14 17.18
N ILE A 24 -19.18 -1.08 17.22
CA ILE A 24 -19.90 0.12 17.69
C ILE A 24 -19.61 0.38 19.17
N HIS A 25 -19.37 -0.67 19.96
CA HIS A 25 -19.08 -0.52 21.38
C HIS A 25 -17.68 0.10 21.59
N PRO A 26 -17.55 1.25 22.28
CA PRO A 26 -16.28 1.96 22.43
C PRO A 26 -15.15 1.07 22.97
N SER A 27 -15.42 0.29 24.02
CA SER A 27 -14.40 -0.59 24.61
C SER A 27 -13.87 -1.67 23.66
N ASN A 28 -14.69 -2.14 22.71
CA ASN A 28 -14.25 -3.13 21.72
C ASN A 28 -13.42 -2.46 20.62
N ARG A 29 -13.83 -1.26 20.19
CA ARG A 29 -13.02 -0.44 19.29
C ARG A 29 -11.64 -0.16 19.91
N ASP A 30 -11.58 0.23 21.18
CA ASP A 30 -10.33 0.50 21.87
C ASP A 30 -9.43 -0.74 21.97
N LYS A 31 -10.00 -1.95 22.15
CA LYS A 31 -9.25 -3.21 22.10
C LYS A 31 -8.60 -3.42 20.73
N ILE A 32 -9.34 -3.16 19.65
CA ILE A 32 -8.81 -3.27 18.29
C ILE A 32 -7.71 -2.24 18.04
N LEU A 33 -7.94 -0.98 18.43
CA LEU A 33 -6.94 0.08 18.30
C LEU A 33 -5.66 -0.29 19.05
N LYS A 34 -5.75 -0.78 20.29
CA LYS A 34 -4.57 -1.20 21.08
C LYS A 34 -3.75 -2.31 20.42
N GLN A 35 -4.38 -3.21 19.66
CA GLN A 35 -3.69 -4.36 19.06
C GLN A 35 -3.21 -4.14 17.63
N LEU A 36 -3.92 -3.32 16.86
CA LEU A 36 -3.66 -3.15 15.43
C LEU A 36 -3.02 -1.81 15.10
N LYS A 37 -3.06 -0.81 15.99
CA LYS A 37 -2.44 0.50 15.74
C LYS A 37 -0.95 0.37 15.41
N GLY A 38 -0.55 1.04 14.34
CA GLY A 38 0.81 1.01 13.80
C GLY A 38 1.09 -0.16 12.86
N LYS A 39 0.22 -1.16 12.74
CA LYS A 39 0.44 -2.27 11.79
C LYS A 39 0.31 -1.80 10.35
N LYS A 40 1.18 -2.32 9.49
CA LYS A 40 1.15 -2.08 8.05
C LYS A 40 0.01 -2.88 7.42
N LEU A 41 -0.79 -2.19 6.62
CA LEU A 41 -1.89 -2.74 5.85
C LEU A 41 -1.58 -2.58 4.36
N LYS A 42 -2.17 -3.47 3.56
CA LYS A 42 -2.15 -3.38 2.11
C LYS A 42 -3.57 -3.52 1.58
N THR A 43 -3.88 -2.82 0.48
CA THR A 43 -5.17 -2.99 -0.19
C THR A 43 -5.19 -4.26 -1.01
N THR A 44 -6.30 -4.99 -0.94
CA THR A 44 -6.52 -6.22 -1.74
C THR A 44 -6.88 -5.91 -3.20
N TYR A 45 -7.15 -4.65 -3.52
CA TYR A 45 -7.41 -4.14 -4.86
C TYR A 45 -6.25 -3.27 -5.35
N LEU A 46 -6.17 -3.13 -6.68
CA LEU A 46 -5.22 -2.25 -7.36
C LEU A 46 -5.84 -0.87 -7.57
N ASP A 47 -5.03 0.16 -7.37
CA ASP A 47 -5.42 1.53 -7.71
C ASP A 47 -5.40 1.76 -9.24
N ASN A 48 -5.70 2.99 -9.67
CA ASN A 48 -5.68 3.35 -11.09
C ASN A 48 -4.30 3.18 -11.75
N ASN A 49 -3.23 3.12 -10.95
CA ASN A 49 -1.86 2.93 -11.44
C ASN A 49 -1.47 1.44 -11.44
N GLY A 50 -2.42 0.54 -11.15
CA GLY A 50 -2.17 -0.89 -11.08
C GLY A 50 -1.39 -1.32 -9.83
N MET A 51 -1.28 -0.47 -8.80
CA MET A 51 -0.52 -0.77 -7.60
C MET A 51 -1.44 -0.99 -6.39
N SER A 52 -1.10 -1.98 -5.56
CA SER A 52 -1.71 -2.10 -4.23
C SER A 52 -1.17 -1.01 -3.32
N LYS A 53 -2.07 -0.27 -2.67
CA LYS A 53 -1.70 0.79 -1.76
C LYS A 53 -1.37 0.21 -0.38
N THR A 54 -0.28 0.69 0.20
CA THR A 54 0.05 0.42 1.60
C THR A 54 -0.33 1.59 2.50
N LEU A 55 -0.77 1.29 3.71
CA LEU A 55 -1.09 2.28 4.74
C LEU A 55 -0.82 1.70 6.14
N PHE A 56 -0.88 2.52 7.17
CA PHE A 56 -0.82 2.06 8.56
C PHE A 56 -2.20 2.13 9.18
N PHE A 57 -2.51 1.15 10.02
CA PHE A 57 -3.71 1.19 10.84
C PHE A 57 -3.53 2.24 11.94
N ASP A 58 -4.37 3.27 11.95
CA ASP A 58 -4.33 4.32 12.99
C ASP A 58 -5.65 4.41 13.75
N ASP A 59 -6.76 4.56 13.03
CA ASP A 59 -8.09 4.76 13.61
C ASP A 59 -9.20 4.09 12.78
N LEU A 60 -10.37 3.95 13.39
CA LEU A 60 -11.59 3.40 12.79
C LEU A 60 -12.70 4.45 12.71
N SER A 61 -13.48 4.41 11.63
CA SER A 61 -14.66 5.25 11.47
C SER A 61 -15.72 4.96 12.54
N ARG A 62 -16.63 5.90 12.75
CA ARG A 62 -17.78 5.70 13.65
C ARG A 62 -19.00 5.08 12.95
N GLN A 63 -19.00 5.09 11.62
CA GLN A 63 -20.09 4.63 10.78
C GLN A 63 -19.58 3.63 9.75
N GLY A 64 -20.49 2.91 9.09
CA GLY A 64 -20.16 1.99 8.02
C GLY A 64 -19.87 2.69 6.68
N ALA A 65 -19.21 1.98 5.77
CA ALA A 65 -18.91 2.47 4.41
C ALA A 65 -20.14 2.94 3.63
N ASN A 66 -21.33 2.39 3.94
CA ASN A 66 -22.60 2.76 3.34
C ASN A 66 -23.08 4.17 3.73
N SER A 67 -22.63 4.69 4.87
CA SER A 67 -23.11 5.96 5.45
C SER A 67 -22.05 7.06 5.44
N ILE A 68 -20.76 6.71 5.44
CA ILE A 68 -19.68 7.69 5.35
C ILE A 68 -19.68 8.32 3.98
N LEU A 69 -19.82 9.64 3.93
CA LEU A 69 -19.63 10.44 2.72
C LEU A 69 -18.13 10.66 2.52
N ALA A 70 -17.59 10.19 1.40
CA ALA A 70 -16.24 10.48 0.98
C ALA A 70 -16.28 11.49 -0.17
N TYR A 71 -15.57 12.60 0.00
CA TYR A 71 -15.38 13.57 -1.06
C TYR A 71 -14.54 12.93 -2.17
N GLY A 72 -15.07 12.92 -3.39
CA GLY A 72 -14.25 12.65 -4.57
C GLY A 72 -13.71 13.97 -5.12
N ARG A 73 -12.48 13.95 -5.63
CA ARG A 73 -11.90 15.07 -6.40
C ARG A 73 -12.64 15.22 -7.72
N LEU A 74 -13.77 15.91 -7.68
CA LEU A 74 -14.65 16.17 -8.81
C LEU A 74 -14.72 17.68 -9.00
N SER A 75 -14.88 18.12 -10.24
CA SER A 75 -14.96 19.55 -10.60
C SER A 75 -16.10 20.27 -9.87
N SER A 76 -17.17 19.54 -9.53
CA SER A 76 -18.23 19.97 -8.63
C SER A 76 -18.29 19.07 -7.39
N PRO A 77 -18.42 19.62 -6.17
CA PRO A 77 -18.56 18.80 -4.98
C PRO A 77 -19.88 18.02 -5.03
N PHE A 78 -19.81 16.69 -4.99
CA PHE A 78 -20.97 15.87 -4.71
C PHE A 78 -20.62 14.75 -3.73
N ASN A 79 -21.57 14.48 -2.82
CA ASN A 79 -21.38 13.55 -1.73
C ASN A 79 -21.68 12.13 -2.21
N ILE A 80 -20.65 11.30 -2.31
CA ILE A 80 -20.79 9.86 -2.58
C ILE A 80 -20.44 9.11 -1.30
N ASN A 81 -21.21 8.08 -0.94
CA ASN A 81 -20.78 7.22 0.15
C ASN A 81 -19.59 6.33 -0.26
N VAL A 82 -18.79 5.89 0.71
CA VAL A 82 -17.58 5.07 0.46
C VAL A 82 -17.93 3.81 -0.34
N ALA A 83 -19.01 3.11 0.01
CA ALA A 83 -19.42 1.90 -0.70
C ALA A 83 -19.71 2.14 -2.20
N ALA A 84 -20.42 3.22 -2.52
CA ALA A 84 -20.74 3.62 -3.88
C ALA A 84 -19.49 4.11 -4.64
N HIS A 85 -18.56 4.77 -3.95
CA HIS A 85 -17.26 5.13 -4.52
C HIS A 85 -16.50 3.89 -5.01
N PHE A 86 -16.40 2.85 -4.18
CA PHE A 86 -15.74 1.59 -4.55
C PHE A 86 -16.43 0.87 -5.71
N TYR A 87 -17.77 0.89 -5.73
CA TYR A 87 -18.53 0.31 -6.84
C TYR A 87 -18.33 1.08 -8.15
N ALA A 88 -18.41 2.41 -8.13
CA ALA A 88 -18.29 3.24 -9.32
C ALA A 88 -16.87 3.25 -9.88
N ARG A 89 -15.86 3.43 -9.01
CA ARG A 89 -14.46 3.60 -9.41
C ARG A 89 -13.73 2.28 -9.65
N HIS A 90 -13.87 1.34 -8.73
CA HIS A 90 -13.10 0.09 -8.73
C HIS A 90 -13.90 -1.11 -9.25
N ARG A 91 -15.21 -0.94 -9.53
CA ARG A 91 -16.13 -2.04 -9.86
C ARG A 91 -16.20 -3.11 -8.77
N ILE A 92 -15.96 -2.71 -7.51
CA ILE A 92 -15.98 -3.61 -6.35
C ILE A 92 -17.30 -3.43 -5.61
N ARG A 93 -18.05 -4.52 -5.48
CA ARG A 93 -19.21 -4.59 -4.59
C ARG A 93 -18.76 -5.09 -3.22
N LEU A 94 -18.90 -4.24 -2.21
CA LEU A 94 -18.65 -4.58 -0.82
C LEU A 94 -19.63 -5.66 -0.34
N ASN A 95 -19.13 -6.74 0.27
CA ASN A 95 -19.98 -7.76 0.90
C ASN A 95 -20.45 -7.27 2.28
N HIS A 96 -19.65 -6.40 2.90
CA HIS A 96 -19.86 -5.90 4.25
C HIS A 96 -19.92 -4.36 4.29
N PRO A 97 -20.83 -3.72 3.53
CA PRO A 97 -20.87 -2.26 3.40
C PRO A 97 -21.24 -1.51 4.69
N TYR A 98 -21.83 -2.21 5.66
CA TYR A 98 -22.22 -1.64 6.95
C TYR A 98 -21.10 -1.70 8.01
N HIS A 99 -19.98 -2.36 7.70
CA HIS A 99 -18.82 -2.39 8.59
C HIS A 99 -18.05 -1.08 8.53
N LEU A 100 -17.38 -0.79 9.63
CA LEU A 100 -16.52 0.38 9.78
C LEU A 100 -15.37 0.34 8.77
N CYS A 101 -14.71 1.48 8.60
CA CYS A 101 -13.57 1.68 7.72
C CYS A 101 -12.34 2.09 8.55
N VAL A 102 -11.15 1.72 8.08
CA VAL A 102 -9.89 2.31 8.56
C VAL A 102 -9.80 3.74 8.04
N ILE A 103 -9.42 4.67 8.92
CA ILE A 103 -9.20 6.08 8.58
C ILE A 103 -7.71 6.31 8.34
N GLN A 104 -7.39 6.85 7.17
CA GLN A 104 -6.09 7.45 6.90
C GLN A 104 -6.28 8.97 6.84
N ARG A 105 -5.87 9.65 7.90
CA ARG A 105 -5.93 11.11 7.96
C ARG A 105 -4.84 11.70 7.07
N GLN A 106 -5.20 12.52 6.09
CA GLN A 106 -4.25 13.32 5.32
C GLN A 106 -4.43 14.80 5.67
N THR A 107 -3.44 15.64 5.34
CA THR A 107 -3.43 17.08 5.68
C THR A 107 -4.67 17.84 5.24
N HIS A 108 -5.35 17.39 4.19
CA HIS A 108 -6.51 18.07 3.61
C HIS A 108 -7.81 17.26 3.67
N GLU A 109 -7.73 15.92 3.70
CA GLU A 109 -8.89 15.04 3.58
C GLU A 109 -8.64 13.70 4.28
N ASP A 110 -9.67 13.19 4.96
CA ASP A 110 -9.66 11.83 5.48
C ASP A 110 -9.99 10.84 4.37
N ARG A 111 -9.22 9.75 4.29
CA ARG A 111 -9.52 8.62 3.41
C ARG A 111 -10.04 7.44 4.20
N TYR A 112 -11.07 6.79 3.68
CA TYR A 112 -11.73 5.67 4.34
C TYR A 112 -11.54 4.40 3.53
N TYR A 113 -11.07 3.35 4.19
CA TYR A 113 -10.83 2.03 3.59
C TYR A 113 -11.70 0.97 4.27
N PRO A 114 -12.63 0.32 3.55
CA PRO A 114 -13.43 -0.76 4.11
C PRO A 114 -12.56 -1.90 4.65
N LEU A 115 -12.93 -2.44 5.82
CA LEU A 115 -12.16 -3.51 6.48
C LEU A 115 -11.95 -4.76 5.60
N GLU A 116 -12.91 -5.09 4.74
CA GLU A 116 -12.83 -6.25 3.85
C GLU A 116 -11.88 -6.07 2.65
N LEU A 117 -11.44 -4.83 2.39
CA LEU A 117 -10.51 -4.51 1.29
C LEU A 117 -9.06 -4.34 1.76
N LEU A 118 -8.77 -4.78 2.98
CA LEU A 118 -7.48 -4.60 3.63
C LEU A 118 -6.94 -5.94 4.12
N GLU A 119 -5.66 -6.15 3.90
CA GLU A 119 -4.89 -7.27 4.45
C GLU A 119 -3.80 -6.72 5.39
N LEU A 120 -3.49 -7.49 6.45
CA LEU A 120 -2.29 -7.24 7.23
C LEU A 120 -1.08 -7.59 6.35
N SER A 121 -0.21 -6.60 6.13
CA SER A 121 1.10 -6.85 5.54
C SER A 121 1.98 -7.43 6.63
N GLU A 122 2.54 -8.60 6.40
CA GLU A 122 3.68 -9.03 7.19
C GLU A 122 4.80 -7.99 6.99
N GLU A 123 5.46 -7.60 8.09
CA GLU A 123 6.67 -6.79 7.97
C GLU A 123 7.64 -7.61 7.15
N ASP A 124 8.11 -7.06 6.03
CA ASP A 124 9.31 -7.57 5.38
C ASP A 124 10.40 -7.49 6.44
N HIS A 125 10.66 -8.60 7.14
CA HIS A 125 11.87 -8.77 7.89
C HIS A 125 13.00 -8.64 6.85
N LEU A 126 13.50 -7.42 6.66
CA LEU A 126 14.82 -7.14 6.11
C LEU A 126 15.89 -7.63 7.11
N GLN A 127 15.76 -8.86 7.61
CA GLN A 127 16.78 -9.61 8.30
C GLN A 127 17.47 -10.47 7.25
N GLY A 128 18.54 -9.94 6.65
CA GLY A 128 19.36 -10.80 5.80
C GLY A 128 20.53 -10.11 5.10
N TRP A 129 20.33 -8.94 4.48
CA TRP A 129 21.36 -8.42 3.57
C TRP A 129 21.93 -7.04 3.92
N MET A 130 21.12 -6.10 4.43
CA MET A 130 21.63 -4.74 4.72
C MET A 130 22.19 -4.53 6.15
N ALA A 131 22.05 -5.51 7.05
CA ALA A 131 22.62 -5.42 8.40
C ALA A 131 24.15 -5.56 8.43
N ASN A 132 24.76 -6.08 7.35
CA ASN A 132 26.20 -6.35 7.28
C ASN A 132 27.03 -5.22 6.63
N ILE A 133 26.41 -4.14 6.16
CA ILE A 133 27.12 -3.09 5.41
C ILE A 133 27.74 -2.01 6.33
N PHE A 134 27.32 -1.94 7.60
CA PHE A 134 27.77 -0.88 8.53
C PHE A 134 28.61 -1.35 9.72
N ILE A 135 29.07 -2.60 9.73
CA ILE A 135 30.08 -3.03 10.70
C ILE A 135 31.45 -2.92 10.02
N ASP A 136 31.89 -1.69 9.79
CA ASP A 136 33.27 -1.42 9.43
C ASP A 136 34.04 -0.88 10.64
N LYS A 137 35.21 -1.50 10.84
CA LYS A 137 35.98 -1.56 12.08
C LYS A 137 36.53 -0.20 12.51
N THR A 138 36.16 0.28 13.69
CA THR A 138 37.02 1.16 14.49
C THR A 138 37.13 0.68 15.94
N THR A 139 37.93 -0.36 16.15
CA THR A 139 38.57 -0.64 17.44
C THR A 139 40.08 -0.63 17.23
N LYS A 140 40.74 0.38 17.80
CA LYS A 140 42.19 0.47 17.97
C LYS A 140 42.63 -0.59 18.99
N THR A 141 43.64 -1.40 18.67
CA THR A 141 44.74 -1.74 19.60
C THR A 141 45.91 -2.45 18.88
N SER A 142 47.09 -1.82 19.01
CA SER A 142 48.46 -2.38 19.11
C SER A 142 48.92 -3.55 18.21
N SER A 143 49.82 -3.20 17.28
CA SER A 143 51.13 -3.82 16.99
C SER A 143 51.31 -5.34 17.16
N SER A 144 51.48 -6.04 16.04
CA SER A 144 52.65 -6.90 15.80
C SER A 144 52.75 -7.19 14.30
N GLU A 145 53.96 -6.98 13.77
CA GLU A 145 54.35 -7.25 12.39
C GLU A 145 54.29 -8.76 12.11
N SER A 146 53.86 -9.11 10.90
CA SER A 146 54.57 -10.12 10.10
C SER A 146 54.17 -9.99 8.64
N GLU A 147 55.19 -9.72 7.83
CA GLU A 147 55.18 -9.71 6.38
C GLU A 147 54.68 -11.05 5.83
N LYS A 148 53.89 -11.01 4.76
CA LYS A 148 54.18 -11.78 3.54
C LYS A 148 53.38 -11.26 2.36
N ASP A 149 54.17 -10.71 1.46
CA ASP A 149 53.99 -10.39 0.06
C ASP A 149 53.22 -11.47 -0.72
N PHE A 150 52.33 -11.06 -1.63
CA PHE A 150 52.21 -11.60 -2.99
C PHE A 150 51.22 -10.76 -3.82
N GLY A 151 51.74 -10.12 -4.87
CA GLY A 151 51.04 -10.06 -6.16
C GLY A 151 50.31 -8.76 -6.50
N ILE A 152 51.06 -7.71 -6.78
CA ILE A 152 50.60 -6.56 -7.58
C ILE A 152 50.28 -7.03 -9.01
N THR A 153 49.05 -6.82 -9.46
CA THR A 153 48.77 -6.59 -10.89
C THR A 153 47.93 -5.33 -11.03
N THR A 154 48.52 -4.35 -11.69
CA THR A 154 48.06 -2.99 -11.98
C THR A 154 46.82 -2.96 -12.92
N PRO A 155 46.14 -1.80 -13.02
CA PRO A 155 44.85 -1.66 -13.68
C PRO A 155 44.99 -1.51 -15.20
N VAL A 156 44.00 -2.00 -15.96
CA VAL A 156 43.86 -1.72 -17.39
C VAL A 156 42.73 -0.71 -17.59
N ALA A 157 43.05 0.40 -18.25
CA ALA A 157 42.12 1.42 -18.71
C ALA A 157 41.90 1.25 -20.25
N PRO A 158 40.88 1.91 -20.84
CA PRO A 158 40.08 1.40 -21.95
C PRO A 158 40.64 1.75 -23.33
N SER A 159 40.33 0.94 -24.34
CA SER A 159 40.47 1.33 -25.75
C SER A 159 39.47 0.60 -26.64
N ASP A 160 38.58 1.39 -27.24
CA ASP A 160 38.24 1.42 -28.66
C ASP A 160 37.91 0.10 -29.37
N TYR A 161 36.61 -0.19 -29.46
CA TYR A 161 36.02 -0.67 -30.71
C TYR A 161 34.77 0.16 -31.01
N ASP A 162 34.86 0.91 -32.09
CA ASP A 162 33.80 1.67 -32.71
C ASP A 162 32.93 0.78 -33.61
N ASP A 163 31.75 1.33 -33.89
CA ASP A 163 30.92 1.13 -35.08
C ASP A 163 29.86 0.02 -35.17
N ASN A 164 28.63 0.55 -35.21
CA ASN A 164 27.54 0.18 -36.11
C ASN A 164 26.67 -1.03 -35.77
N LEU A 165 25.60 -0.76 -35.03
CA LEU A 165 24.28 -1.38 -35.25
C LEU A 165 23.16 -0.37 -35.00
N CYS A 166 23.05 0.61 -35.89
CA CYS A 166 21.80 1.32 -36.12
C CYS A 166 20.88 0.43 -36.96
N TYR A 167 19.81 -0.11 -36.38
CA TYR A 167 18.65 -0.55 -37.14
C TYR A 167 17.35 -0.18 -36.42
N GLY A 168 16.57 0.66 -37.08
CA GLY A 168 15.12 0.49 -37.15
C GLY A 168 14.30 1.16 -36.05
N GLY A 169 14.15 2.48 -36.16
CA GLY A 169 13.04 3.16 -35.51
C GLY A 169 11.67 2.62 -35.96
N ARG A 170 10.74 2.52 -35.01
CA ARG A 170 9.32 2.80 -35.26
C ARG A 170 8.78 3.65 -34.12
N LYS A 171 8.52 4.91 -34.45
CA LYS A 171 7.49 5.71 -33.81
C LYS A 171 6.14 5.06 -34.17
N PHE A 172 5.31 4.75 -33.18
CA PHE A 172 3.87 4.65 -33.40
C PHE A 172 3.24 5.92 -32.86
N SER A 173 2.90 6.80 -33.81
CA SER A 173 2.00 7.91 -33.63
C SER A 173 0.56 7.43 -33.48
N GLN A 174 -0.16 8.15 -32.62
CA GLN A 174 -1.62 8.35 -32.52
C GLN A 174 -2.52 7.67 -33.55
N SER A 175 -3.61 7.09 -33.03
CA SER A 175 -4.93 7.22 -33.64
C SER A 175 -5.92 7.69 -32.57
N GLU A 176 -6.28 8.97 -32.64
CA GLU A 176 -7.57 9.46 -32.16
C GLU A 176 -8.67 8.73 -32.93
N SER A 177 -9.73 8.32 -32.22
CA SER A 177 -11.04 8.07 -32.83
C SER A 177 -12.12 8.36 -31.80
N ASP A 178 -12.74 9.52 -31.97
CA ASP A 178 -14.18 9.77 -32.02
C ASP A 178 -15.05 9.09 -30.95
N PHE A 179 -15.41 9.86 -29.92
CA PHE A 179 -16.69 9.68 -29.22
C PHE A 179 -17.48 10.99 -29.32
N ASP A 180 -18.01 11.23 -30.52
CA ASP A 180 -19.12 12.15 -30.72
C ASP A 180 -20.45 11.42 -30.43
N CYS A 181 -21.30 12.12 -29.68
CA CYS A 181 -22.76 12.11 -29.72
C CYS A 181 -23.53 10.77 -29.66
N MET A 182 -24.21 10.53 -28.54
CA MET A 182 -25.60 10.05 -28.57
C MET A 182 -26.42 10.71 -27.45
N HIS A 183 -27.25 11.68 -27.86
CA HIS A 183 -28.45 12.12 -27.15
C HIS A 183 -29.64 11.24 -27.59
N GLY A 184 -30.57 10.99 -26.66
CA GLY A 184 -31.89 10.41 -26.90
C GLY A 184 -31.94 8.93 -26.51
N TRP A 185 -32.88 8.43 -25.71
CA TRP A 185 -34.24 8.88 -25.40
C TRP A 185 -34.52 8.74 -23.90
#